data_AF-A0A922LYT8-F1
#
_entry.id   AF-A0A922LYT8-F1
#
_cell.length_a   1.000
_cell.length_b   1.000
_cell.length_c   1.000
_cell.angle_alpha   90.00
_cell.angle_beta   90.00
_cell.angle_gamma   90.00
#
_symmetry.space_group_name_H-M   'P 1'
#
loop_
_entity.id
_entity.type
_entity.pdbx_description
1 polymer ?
#
loop_
_entity_poly.entity_id
_entity_poly.type
_entity_poly.pdbx_seq_one_letter_code
_entity_poly.pdbx_strand_id
1 'polypeptide(L)'
;MSKQESNLCVDDKSATKTTEPSHKKSLGCCGEYGRTVAHGLFRKKHFKDIFHNDLNKTLTTISLILYGLACMLDGGIYVSTGAVINAQTGPSAFLAYIIATFVAILNSLIYSELACHVPKDVACYGHAHSILGELPAFITAWSTFIDYILSASLVARSWSNIIDTFSGNRISSWIIITFGRLSSPDGLLSEYPDFLSTIVILIYGICCCFGLRKNLALTVISSAVNVGALLIATIYMFIHAKTNHYSIIYSGITTNIKYFLPYGILGLLSATTISFNAFVRSSAPSSRAQEVKRPPYSLPAASVTSILIVGLVTTLSALALTLYYPWFYVDAENAFLNALKDNKESTGANFGRIFMFCLVGSGFVLGLLTSLISPMLASINICLAMVHDGFMPFMFSRVCRPFKNVYYSKRIGQPGFIKKKIGFRLSDRMLKFINSGVPGSMVVFLISIYVILSIALVGCLTIGVSGRIASFMKIIATVLTILLLMLTIIFIGFIKQFKSNDANSYRVPLVPLLPCFTLTINLLLLSRISWFSWVRYGIWMLLGLLIYFLYGIKNTYRISEENESVISSNCLSDIEYEKKSSKSNSSTDESIEFVDPIRF
;
A
#
# COMPACT_ATOMS: atom_id res chain seq x y z
N MET A 1 13.19 2.41 -68.99
CA MET A 1 14.20 2.52 -67.92
C MET A 1 13.51 2.08 -66.63
N SER A 2 13.67 0.82 -66.25
CA SER A 2 14.60 0.35 -65.19
C SER A 2 14.03 0.59 -63.78
N LYS A 3 13.32 -0.39 -63.20
CA LYS A 3 13.88 -1.46 -62.35
C LYS A 3 14.66 -0.94 -61.14
N GLN A 4 14.12 -1.16 -59.94
CA GLN A 4 14.67 -2.22 -59.09
C GLN A 4 13.65 -2.70 -58.05
N GLU A 5 13.52 -4.02 -57.95
CA GLU A 5 12.64 -4.73 -57.02
C GLU A 5 13.42 -5.25 -55.80
N SER A 6 12.64 -5.74 -54.83
CA SER A 6 12.84 -7.04 -54.16
C SER A 6 13.46 -7.12 -52.75
N ASN A 7 12.81 -8.00 -51.97
CA ASN A 7 13.34 -8.87 -50.91
C ASN A 7 13.69 -8.30 -49.54
N LEU A 8 12.80 -8.55 -48.55
CA LEU A 8 13.17 -9.39 -47.40
C LEU A 8 11.92 -10.01 -46.70
N CYS A 9 11.34 -11.07 -47.26
CA CYS A 9 10.37 -11.94 -46.56
C CYS A 9 10.18 -13.31 -47.25
N VAL A 10 11.28 -13.93 -47.67
CA VAL A 10 11.33 -15.36 -48.03
C VAL A 10 12.62 -15.92 -47.45
N ASP A 11 12.50 -16.76 -46.43
CA ASP A 11 13.30 -17.97 -46.22
C ASP A 11 12.81 -18.70 -44.97
N ASP A 12 11.98 -19.74 -45.21
CA ASP A 12 11.96 -21.00 -44.45
C ASP A 12 10.91 -21.93 -45.10
N LYS A 13 11.25 -22.45 -46.28
CA LYS A 13 10.53 -23.55 -46.97
C LYS A 13 11.47 -24.73 -47.18
N SER A 14 11.99 -25.29 -46.10
CA SER A 14 12.86 -26.48 -46.12
C SER A 14 12.67 -27.37 -44.88
N ALA A 15 11.43 -27.61 -44.47
CA ALA A 15 11.08 -28.70 -43.57
C ALA A 15 9.92 -29.52 -44.16
N THR A 16 10.28 -30.62 -44.81
CA THR A 16 9.36 -31.71 -45.14
C THR A 16 8.60 -32.12 -43.88
N LYS A 17 7.27 -31.99 -43.89
CA LYS A 17 6.41 -32.56 -42.84
C LYS A 17 6.42 -34.08 -42.95
N THR A 18 7.42 -34.73 -42.37
CA THR A 18 7.21 -36.07 -41.80
C THR A 18 6.17 -35.93 -40.71
N THR A 19 5.02 -36.57 -40.89
CA THR A 19 3.98 -36.67 -39.87
C THR A 19 4.41 -37.68 -38.81
N GLU A 20 5.40 -37.32 -38.00
CA GLU A 20 5.62 -38.02 -36.73
C GLU A 20 4.47 -37.65 -35.78
N PRO A 21 3.76 -38.64 -35.20
CA PRO A 21 2.76 -38.35 -34.19
C PRO A 21 3.46 -37.77 -32.97
N SER A 22 3.08 -36.56 -32.59
CA SER A 22 3.60 -35.94 -31.38
C SER A 22 3.13 -36.74 -30.16
N HIS A 23 4.00 -37.62 -29.67
CA HIS A 23 3.82 -38.28 -28.38
C HIS A 23 3.80 -37.22 -27.28
N LYS A 24 2.60 -36.68 -27.00
CA LYS A 24 2.25 -36.14 -25.70
C LYS A 24 2.45 -37.26 -24.69
N LYS A 25 3.66 -37.37 -24.14
CA LYS A 25 3.90 -38.16 -22.92
C LYS A 25 2.92 -37.62 -21.88
N SER A 26 1.93 -38.43 -21.52
CA SER A 26 1.00 -38.12 -20.44
C SER A 26 1.79 -38.11 -19.13
N LEU A 27 2.28 -36.94 -18.74
CA LEU A 27 2.75 -36.74 -17.37
C LEU A 27 1.56 -37.03 -16.47
N GLY A 28 1.75 -37.89 -15.45
CA GLY A 28 0.71 -38.11 -14.45
C GLY A 28 0.32 -36.79 -13.77
N CYS A 29 -0.87 -36.74 -13.18
CA CYS A 29 -1.48 -35.51 -12.65
C CYS A 29 -0.54 -34.66 -11.76
N CYS A 30 0.38 -35.29 -11.01
CA CYS A 30 1.37 -34.60 -10.18
C CYS A 30 2.50 -33.92 -11.00
N GLY A 31 2.91 -34.50 -12.12
CA GLY A 31 3.90 -33.91 -13.03
C GLY A 31 3.30 -32.81 -13.91
N GLU A 32 2.04 -32.96 -14.31
CA GLU A 32 1.31 -31.91 -15.03
C GLU A 32 1.10 -30.69 -14.12
N TYR A 33 0.61 -30.89 -12.88
CA TYR A 33 0.51 -29.84 -11.86
C TYR A 33 1.86 -29.19 -11.54
N GLY A 34 2.95 -29.96 -11.40
CA GLY A 34 4.29 -29.41 -11.20
C GLY A 34 4.74 -28.47 -12.32
N ARG A 35 4.34 -28.76 -13.57
CA ARG A 35 4.59 -27.89 -14.74
C ARG A 35 3.73 -26.63 -14.72
N THR A 36 2.45 -26.75 -14.35
CA THR A 36 1.54 -25.61 -14.12
C THR A 36 2.10 -24.66 -13.05
N VAL A 37 2.59 -25.21 -11.94
CA VAL A 37 3.20 -24.43 -10.84
C VAL A 37 4.45 -23.69 -11.33
N ALA A 38 5.36 -24.39 -12.01
CA ALA A 38 6.61 -23.81 -12.51
C ALA A 38 6.40 -22.67 -13.52
N HIS A 39 5.40 -22.78 -14.40
CA HIS A 39 5.06 -21.72 -15.36
C HIS A 39 4.22 -20.58 -14.76
N GLY A 40 3.34 -20.86 -13.79
CA GLY A 40 2.44 -19.86 -13.20
C GLY A 40 3.15 -18.89 -12.25
N LEU A 41 4.04 -19.39 -11.37
CA LEU A 41 4.63 -18.65 -10.24
C LEU A 41 5.12 -17.21 -10.54
N PHE A 42 5.72 -16.98 -11.71
CA PHE A 42 6.29 -15.70 -12.12
C PHE A 42 5.69 -15.13 -13.41
N ARG A 43 4.53 -15.61 -13.86
CA ARG A 43 3.86 -15.08 -15.05
C ARG A 43 3.46 -13.62 -14.83
N LYS A 44 3.62 -12.78 -15.85
CA LYS A 44 3.33 -11.34 -15.82
C LYS A 44 2.24 -11.00 -16.83
N LYS A 45 1.36 -10.07 -16.48
CA LYS A 45 0.31 -9.56 -17.38
C LYS A 45 0.89 -8.53 -18.35
N HIS A 46 0.68 -8.73 -19.65
CA HIS A 46 1.27 -7.89 -20.70
C HIS A 46 0.61 -6.51 -20.80
N PHE A 47 1.38 -5.52 -21.28
CA PHE A 47 1.11 -4.09 -21.05
C PHE A 47 0.02 -3.43 -21.92
N LYS A 48 -0.39 -4.02 -23.06
CA LYS A 48 -1.16 -3.28 -24.08
C LYS A 48 -2.68 -3.24 -23.89
N ASP A 49 -3.22 -4.04 -22.98
CA ASP A 49 -4.66 -4.32 -22.95
C ASP A 49 -5.42 -3.41 -21.94
N ILE A 50 -4.72 -2.46 -21.33
CA ILE A 50 -5.15 -1.75 -20.11
C ILE A 50 -5.78 -0.38 -20.40
N PHE A 51 -5.49 0.24 -21.56
CA PHE A 51 -5.82 1.64 -21.83
C PHE A 51 -7.23 1.92 -22.38
N HIS A 52 -8.07 0.90 -22.60
CA HIS A 52 -9.32 1.06 -23.36
C HIS A 52 -10.61 1.34 -22.54
N ASN A 53 -10.52 1.49 -21.23
CA ASN A 53 -11.61 2.06 -20.41
C ASN A 53 -11.12 3.35 -19.76
N ASP A 54 -11.07 4.43 -20.55
CA ASP A 54 -10.78 5.78 -20.06
C ASP A 54 -11.98 6.23 -19.19
N LEU A 55 -11.88 6.03 -17.87
CA LEU A 55 -12.72 6.72 -16.90
C LEU A 55 -12.63 8.23 -17.18
N ASN A 56 -13.78 8.93 -17.19
CA ASN A 56 -13.81 10.36 -17.47
C ASN A 56 -12.84 11.09 -16.52
N LYS A 57 -11.84 11.77 -17.10
CA LYS A 57 -10.77 12.48 -16.38
C LYS A 57 -11.34 13.73 -15.69
N THR A 58 -12.01 13.53 -14.57
CA THR A 58 -12.73 14.56 -13.81
C THR A 58 -11.90 15.13 -12.67
N LEU A 59 -11.03 14.34 -12.03
CA LEU A 59 -10.36 14.74 -10.80
C LEU A 59 -9.29 15.82 -11.04
N THR A 60 -9.35 16.87 -10.23
CA THR A 60 -8.34 17.93 -10.12
C THR A 60 -7.38 17.64 -8.96
N THR A 61 -6.23 18.30 -8.93
CA THR A 61 -5.25 18.16 -7.84
C THR A 61 -5.86 18.47 -6.47
N ILE A 62 -6.76 19.46 -6.36
CA ILE A 62 -7.39 19.84 -5.09
C ILE A 62 -8.34 18.74 -4.60
N SER A 63 -9.21 18.22 -5.47
CA SER A 63 -10.09 17.09 -5.13
C SER A 63 -9.29 15.85 -4.71
N LEU A 64 -8.11 15.65 -5.31
CA LEU A 64 -7.21 14.55 -4.99
C LEU A 64 -6.48 14.75 -3.65
N ILE A 65 -6.06 15.98 -3.30
CA ILE A 65 -5.53 16.33 -1.97
C ILE A 65 -6.60 16.05 -0.89
N LEU A 66 -7.81 16.57 -1.09
CA LEU A 66 -8.93 16.38 -0.16
C LEU A 66 -9.29 14.90 0.02
N TYR A 67 -9.24 14.11 -1.05
CA TYR A 67 -9.42 12.65 -0.97
C TYR A 67 -8.28 11.96 -0.19
N GLY A 68 -7.03 12.38 -0.39
CA GLY A 68 -5.88 11.90 0.37
C GLY A 68 -6.01 12.19 1.87
N LEU A 69 -6.37 13.43 2.24
CA LEU A 69 -6.66 13.81 3.62
C LEU A 69 -7.76 12.95 4.25
N ALA A 70 -8.87 12.75 3.53
CA ALA A 70 -9.99 11.93 4.00
C ALA A 70 -9.65 10.45 4.17
N CYS A 71 -8.67 9.94 3.42
CA CYS A 71 -8.21 8.56 3.55
C CYS A 71 -7.16 8.35 4.65
N MET A 72 -6.47 9.41 5.12
CA MET A 72 -5.48 9.35 6.21
C MET A 72 -6.04 9.77 7.59
N LEU A 73 -7.02 10.69 7.64
CA LEU A 73 -7.57 11.22 8.89
C LEU A 73 -8.73 10.35 9.41
N ASP A 74 -8.37 9.17 9.91
CA ASP A 74 -9.27 8.16 10.44
C ASP A 74 -8.94 7.73 11.90
N GLY A 75 -9.61 6.67 12.37
CA GLY A 75 -9.46 6.08 13.71
C GLY A 75 -8.01 5.81 14.13
N GLY A 76 -7.15 5.52 13.15
CA GLY A 76 -5.72 5.29 13.35
C GLY A 76 -5.02 6.39 14.15
N ILE A 77 -5.35 7.66 13.98
CA ILE A 77 -4.68 8.77 14.69
C ILE A 77 -5.11 8.84 16.16
N TYR A 78 -6.40 8.66 16.44
CA TYR A 78 -6.97 8.79 17.79
C TYR A 78 -6.43 7.70 18.73
N VAL A 79 -6.36 6.47 18.22
CA VAL A 79 -5.85 5.31 18.98
C VAL A 79 -4.32 5.24 18.99
N SER A 80 -3.63 5.59 17.89
CA SER A 80 -2.15 5.54 17.90
C SER A 80 -1.53 6.62 18.79
N THR A 81 -2.11 7.81 18.88
CA THR A 81 -1.51 8.91 19.66
C THR A 81 -1.45 8.59 21.15
N GLY A 82 -2.51 8.01 21.73
CA GLY A 82 -2.52 7.60 23.13
C GLY A 82 -1.49 6.51 23.42
N ALA A 83 -1.53 5.43 22.66
CA ALA A 83 -0.60 4.31 22.78
C ALA A 83 0.88 4.72 22.60
N VAL A 84 1.18 5.63 21.66
CA VAL A 84 2.54 6.17 21.43
C VAL A 84 3.05 6.99 22.62
N ILE A 85 2.20 7.86 23.18
CA ILE A 85 2.56 8.69 24.33
C ILE A 85 2.76 7.82 25.56
N ASN A 86 1.76 7.04 25.98
CA ASN A 86 1.82 6.30 27.23
C ASN A 86 2.86 5.16 27.19
N ALA A 87 2.83 4.30 26.18
CA ALA A 87 3.58 3.04 26.21
C ALA A 87 4.99 3.08 25.58
N GLN A 88 5.36 4.11 24.81
CA GLN A 88 6.58 4.06 23.97
C GLN A 88 7.48 5.31 23.99
N THR A 89 6.96 6.53 24.19
CA THR A 89 7.76 7.77 24.08
C THR A 89 7.58 8.80 25.17
N GLY A 90 6.47 8.78 25.91
CA GLY A 90 6.08 9.87 26.78
C GLY A 90 6.06 11.20 25.99
N PRO A 91 6.79 12.23 26.46
CA PRO A 91 6.73 13.58 25.88
C PRO A 91 7.40 13.73 24.50
N SER A 92 8.19 12.75 24.06
CA SER A 92 8.86 12.80 22.73
C SER A 92 7.98 12.32 21.56
N ALA A 93 6.70 12.03 21.79
CA ALA A 93 5.77 11.50 20.79
C ALA A 93 5.67 12.34 19.49
N PHE A 94 5.75 13.67 19.57
CA PHE A 94 5.73 14.52 18.38
C PHE A 94 6.94 14.27 17.46
N LEU A 95 8.10 13.90 18.02
CA LEU A 95 9.30 13.59 17.25
C LEU A 95 9.15 12.26 16.49
N ALA A 96 8.44 11.29 17.06
CA ALA A 96 8.07 10.05 16.37
C ALA A 96 7.16 10.33 15.16
N TYR A 97 6.18 11.24 15.30
CA TYR A 97 5.33 11.67 14.19
C TYR A 97 6.10 12.45 13.11
N ILE A 98 7.09 13.28 13.45
CA ILE A 98 7.97 13.93 12.46
C ILE A 98 8.72 12.89 11.64
N ILE A 99 9.34 11.90 12.29
CA ILE A 99 10.09 10.83 11.60
C ILE A 99 9.14 9.98 10.74
N ALA A 100 7.97 9.62 11.26
CA ALA A 100 6.95 8.86 10.51
C ALA A 100 6.44 9.63 9.27
N THR A 101 6.22 10.94 9.39
CA THR A 101 5.83 11.82 8.27
C THR A 101 6.91 11.83 7.18
N PHE A 102 8.18 11.95 7.57
CA PHE A 102 9.31 11.91 6.63
C PHE A 102 9.38 10.58 5.87
N VAL A 103 9.24 9.45 6.56
CA VAL A 103 9.20 8.11 5.94
C VAL A 103 7.99 7.95 5.02
N ALA A 104 6.83 8.47 5.41
CA ALA A 104 5.63 8.47 4.58
C ALA A 104 5.81 9.27 3.28
N ILE A 105 6.42 10.46 3.33
CA ILE A 105 6.76 11.26 2.13
C ILE A 105 7.67 10.45 1.21
N LEU A 106 8.74 9.83 1.74
CA LEU A 106 9.66 9.01 0.96
C LEU A 106 8.96 7.83 0.26
N ASN A 107 8.10 7.10 0.97
CA ASN A 107 7.27 6.03 0.41
C ASN A 107 6.34 6.57 -0.70
N SER A 108 5.70 7.72 -0.46
CA SER A 108 4.71 8.32 -1.35
C SER A 108 5.28 8.78 -2.69
N LEU A 109 6.51 9.32 -2.71
CA LEU A 109 7.21 9.66 -3.95
C LEU A 109 7.37 8.41 -4.85
N ILE A 110 7.76 7.27 -4.26
CA ILE A 110 7.94 6.00 -4.97
C ILE A 110 6.60 5.46 -5.50
N TYR A 111 5.55 5.49 -4.68
CA TYR A 111 4.20 5.14 -5.13
C TYR A 111 3.70 6.05 -6.26
N SER A 112 4.10 7.32 -6.28
CA SER A 112 3.68 8.28 -7.31
C SER A 112 4.34 8.01 -8.67
N GLU A 113 5.61 7.60 -8.70
CA GLU A 113 6.27 7.13 -9.94
C GLU A 113 5.61 5.85 -10.47
N LEU A 114 5.39 4.86 -9.60
CA LEU A 114 4.69 3.62 -9.97
C LEU A 114 3.28 3.88 -10.53
N ALA A 115 2.54 4.81 -9.93
CA ALA A 115 1.20 5.21 -10.35
C ALA A 115 1.16 5.92 -11.71
N CYS A 116 2.18 6.73 -12.01
CA CYS A 116 2.30 7.39 -13.32
C CYS A 116 2.66 6.40 -14.44
N HIS A 117 3.43 5.36 -14.12
CA HIS A 117 3.82 4.33 -15.09
C HIS A 117 2.76 3.24 -15.29
N VAL A 118 1.99 2.89 -14.25
CA VAL A 118 0.98 1.82 -14.30
C VAL A 118 -0.31 2.30 -13.60
N PRO A 119 -1.14 3.13 -14.27
CA PRO A 119 -2.39 3.63 -13.70
C PRO A 119 -3.44 2.51 -13.64
N LYS A 120 -3.52 1.82 -12.49
CA LYS A 120 -4.51 0.78 -12.18
C LYS A 120 -5.25 1.13 -10.88
N ASP A 121 -6.55 0.85 -10.85
CA ASP A 121 -7.45 1.16 -9.72
C ASP A 121 -7.03 0.57 -8.36
N VAL A 122 -6.23 -0.51 -8.40
CA VAL A 122 -5.64 -1.13 -7.22
C VAL A 122 -4.12 -1.02 -7.31
N ALA A 123 -3.57 0.11 -6.85
CA ALA A 123 -2.17 0.50 -7.05
C ALA A 123 -1.17 -0.61 -6.70
N CYS A 124 -0.98 -0.95 -5.41
CA CYS A 124 0.07 -1.86 -4.97
C CYS A 124 0.00 -3.25 -5.64
N TYR A 125 -1.19 -3.86 -5.65
CA TYR A 125 -1.44 -5.13 -6.31
C TYR A 125 -1.16 -5.07 -7.82
N GLY A 126 -1.71 -4.04 -8.49
CA GLY A 126 -1.60 -3.84 -9.92
C GLY A 126 -0.16 -3.62 -10.37
N HIS A 127 0.65 -2.91 -9.57
CA HIS A 127 2.09 -2.73 -9.78
C HIS A 127 2.86 -4.05 -9.60
N ALA A 128 2.64 -4.75 -8.48
CA ALA A 128 3.30 -6.04 -8.19
C ALA A 128 3.04 -7.07 -9.30
N HIS A 129 1.80 -7.16 -9.80
CA HIS A 129 1.41 -8.06 -10.88
C HIS A 129 2.07 -7.73 -12.23
N SER A 130 2.31 -6.44 -12.54
CA SER A 130 3.05 -6.04 -13.74
C SER A 130 4.57 -6.22 -13.62
N ILE A 131 5.14 -6.00 -12.43
CA ILE A 131 6.61 -5.93 -12.26
C ILE A 131 7.20 -7.28 -11.88
N LEU A 132 6.59 -7.98 -10.91
CA LEU A 132 7.14 -9.18 -10.27
C LEU A 132 6.45 -10.47 -10.74
N GLY A 133 5.14 -10.42 -11.02
CA GLY A 133 4.33 -11.54 -11.51
C GLY A 133 3.30 -12.05 -10.50
N GLU A 134 2.69 -13.19 -10.79
CA GLU A 134 1.50 -13.71 -10.10
C GLU A 134 1.68 -13.93 -8.59
N LEU A 135 2.64 -14.74 -8.11
CA LEU A 135 2.75 -15.02 -6.68
C LEU A 135 3.06 -13.77 -5.82
N PRO A 136 4.01 -12.89 -6.19
CA PRO A 136 4.25 -11.65 -5.45
C PRO A 136 3.04 -10.71 -5.47
N ALA A 137 2.24 -10.73 -6.54
CA ALA A 137 1.00 -9.97 -6.61
C ALA A 137 -0.09 -10.54 -5.70
N PHE A 138 -0.26 -11.87 -5.67
CA PHE A 138 -1.17 -12.53 -4.74
C PHE A 138 -0.81 -12.22 -3.29
N ILE A 139 0.48 -12.35 -2.93
CA ILE A 139 0.98 -12.00 -1.59
C ILE A 139 0.64 -10.55 -1.24
N THR A 140 0.91 -9.62 -2.17
CA THR A 140 0.60 -8.19 -2.00
C THR A 140 -0.90 -7.96 -1.79
N ALA A 141 -1.75 -8.57 -2.62
CA ALA A 141 -3.19 -8.44 -2.54
C ALA A 141 -3.77 -9.01 -1.24
N TRP A 142 -3.30 -10.18 -0.82
CA TRP A 142 -3.73 -10.86 0.40
C TRP A 142 -3.27 -10.13 1.68
N SER A 143 -2.08 -9.50 1.66
CA SER A 143 -1.63 -8.61 2.75
C SER A 143 -2.41 -7.30 2.78
N THR A 144 -2.74 -6.71 1.63
CA THR A 144 -3.56 -5.48 1.57
C THR A 144 -5.02 -5.74 1.94
N PHE A 145 -5.54 -6.94 1.66
CA PHE A 145 -6.91 -7.30 2.02
C PHE A 145 -7.13 -7.34 3.56
N ILE A 146 -6.18 -7.92 4.32
CA ILE A 146 -6.25 -7.87 5.79
C ILE A 146 -6.02 -6.46 6.33
N ASP A 147 -5.15 -5.64 5.73
CA ASP A 147 -4.95 -4.24 6.12
C ASP A 147 -6.26 -3.43 6.04
N TYR A 148 -7.05 -3.61 4.97
CA TYR A 148 -8.35 -2.96 4.87
C TYR A 148 -9.38 -3.47 5.90
N ILE A 149 -9.38 -4.76 6.22
CA ILE A 149 -10.24 -5.34 7.28
C ILE A 149 -9.85 -4.78 8.65
N LEU A 150 -8.55 -4.78 8.96
CA LEU A 150 -8.01 -4.22 10.21
C LEU A 150 -8.30 -2.72 10.32
N SER A 151 -8.09 -1.96 9.25
CA SER A 151 -8.47 -0.54 9.16
C SER A 151 -9.95 -0.31 9.46
N ALA A 152 -10.86 -1.08 8.86
CA ALA A 152 -12.30 -0.94 9.12
C ALA A 152 -12.64 -1.24 10.59
N SER A 153 -12.05 -2.32 11.16
CA SER A 153 -12.26 -2.68 12.56
C SER A 153 -11.70 -1.65 13.55
N LEU A 154 -10.56 -1.03 13.21
CA LEU A 154 -9.92 0.01 14.01
C LEU A 154 -10.79 1.27 14.07
N VAL A 155 -11.29 1.75 12.92
CA VAL A 155 -12.19 2.91 12.84
C VAL A 155 -13.48 2.68 13.62
N ALA A 156 -14.06 1.48 13.52
CA ALA A 156 -15.27 1.11 14.26
C ALA A 156 -15.04 1.07 15.78
N ARG A 157 -13.90 0.54 16.25
CA ARG A 157 -13.50 0.58 17.67
C ARG A 157 -13.27 2.01 18.15
N SER A 158 -12.55 2.83 17.39
CA SER A 158 -12.35 4.26 17.74
C SER A 158 -13.70 4.96 17.95
N TRP A 159 -14.66 4.72 17.04
CA TRP A 159 -16.00 5.28 17.14
C TRP A 159 -16.76 4.78 18.38
N SER A 160 -16.74 3.48 18.64
CA SER A 160 -17.37 2.84 19.80
C SER A 160 -16.83 3.42 21.12
N ASN A 161 -15.51 3.48 21.26
CA ASN A 161 -14.84 4.02 22.44
C ASN A 161 -15.22 5.47 22.73
N ILE A 162 -15.36 6.31 21.69
CA ILE A 162 -15.77 7.71 21.84
C ILE A 162 -17.19 7.80 22.44
N ILE A 163 -18.10 6.94 22.00
CA ILE A 163 -19.47 6.86 22.55
C ILE A 163 -19.48 6.32 23.99
N ASP A 164 -18.64 5.34 24.31
CA ASP A 164 -18.47 4.89 25.70
C ASP A 164 -17.90 6.03 26.58
N THR A 165 -16.96 6.80 26.06
CA THR A 165 -16.35 7.94 26.77
C THR A 165 -17.40 9.03 27.05
N PHE A 166 -18.25 9.35 26.08
CA PHE A 166 -19.45 10.20 26.25
C PHE A 166 -20.41 9.64 27.31
N SER A 167 -20.61 8.32 27.31
CA SER A 167 -21.48 7.62 28.25
C SER A 167 -20.88 7.50 29.67
N GLY A 168 -19.70 8.08 29.93
CA GLY A 168 -19.04 8.00 31.23
C GLY A 168 -18.31 6.68 31.48
N ASN A 169 -17.91 5.96 30.43
CA ASN A 169 -17.36 4.60 30.45
C ASN A 169 -18.35 3.53 30.97
N ARG A 170 -19.66 3.79 30.84
CA ARG A 170 -20.72 2.90 31.32
C ARG A 170 -20.96 1.69 30.43
N ILE A 171 -20.68 1.78 29.13
CA ILE A 171 -20.92 0.69 28.17
C ILE A 171 -19.85 -0.39 28.38
N SER A 172 -18.57 0.00 28.40
CA SER A 172 -17.46 -0.91 28.71
C SER A 172 -17.62 -1.54 30.09
N SER A 173 -17.93 -0.74 31.11
CA SER A 173 -18.19 -1.24 32.48
C SER A 173 -19.34 -2.26 32.53
N TRP A 174 -20.45 -2.00 31.84
CA TRP A 174 -21.60 -2.92 31.79
C TRP A 174 -21.25 -4.24 31.10
N ILE A 175 -20.49 -4.21 29.99
CA ILE A 175 -20.02 -5.41 29.30
C ILE A 175 -19.10 -6.23 30.23
N ILE A 176 -18.13 -5.58 30.88
CA ILE A 176 -17.19 -6.24 31.80
C ILE A 176 -17.91 -6.88 33.00
N ILE A 177 -18.92 -6.21 33.56
CA ILE A 177 -19.73 -6.76 34.67
C ILE A 177 -20.59 -7.94 34.22
N THR A 178 -21.14 -7.89 33.00
CA THR A 178 -22.11 -8.89 32.50
C THR A 178 -21.42 -10.15 31.93
N PHE A 179 -20.32 -9.99 31.20
CA PHE A 179 -19.63 -11.07 30.47
C PHE A 179 -18.25 -11.44 31.06
N GLY A 180 -17.74 -10.65 32.00
CA GLY A 180 -16.39 -10.79 32.53
C GLY A 180 -15.30 -10.19 31.62
N ARG A 181 -14.07 -10.13 32.14
CA ARG A 181 -12.88 -9.74 31.36
C ARG A 181 -12.41 -10.92 30.52
N LEU A 182 -12.26 -10.73 29.23
CA LEU A 182 -11.84 -11.75 28.27
C LEU A 182 -10.32 -11.98 28.28
N SER A 183 -9.56 -10.96 28.69
CA SER A 183 -8.10 -10.99 28.75
C SER A 183 -7.58 -9.95 29.76
N SER A 184 -6.32 -10.10 30.18
CA SER A 184 -5.59 -9.03 30.86
C SER A 184 -5.40 -7.80 29.96
N PRO A 185 -5.11 -6.59 30.50
CA PRO A 185 -4.91 -5.37 29.71
C PRO A 185 -3.84 -5.49 28.63
N ASP A 186 -2.74 -6.21 28.92
CA ASP A 186 -1.65 -6.51 27.97
C ASP A 186 -1.83 -7.88 27.25
N GLY A 187 -3.06 -8.36 27.20
CA GLY A 187 -3.40 -9.69 26.70
C GLY A 187 -3.33 -9.85 25.18
N LEU A 188 -3.47 -11.10 24.71
CA LEU A 188 -3.54 -11.39 23.27
C LEU A 188 -4.85 -10.83 22.65
N LEU A 189 -5.93 -10.85 23.43
CA LEU A 189 -7.27 -10.37 23.06
C LEU A 189 -7.58 -9.05 23.79
N SER A 190 -8.59 -8.31 23.33
CA SER A 190 -9.08 -7.13 24.05
C SER A 190 -9.67 -7.51 25.41
N GLU A 191 -9.62 -6.58 26.35
CA GLU A 191 -10.16 -6.75 27.72
C GLU A 191 -11.64 -7.18 27.72
N TYR A 192 -12.42 -6.70 26.76
CA TYR A 192 -13.81 -7.07 26.53
C TYR A 192 -14.13 -7.19 25.02
N PRO A 193 -15.19 -7.92 24.63
CA PRO A 193 -15.71 -7.92 23.26
C PRO A 193 -16.55 -6.65 22.99
N ASP A 194 -16.21 -5.89 21.95
CA ASP A 194 -16.92 -4.68 21.57
C ASP A 194 -18.09 -4.97 20.61
N PHE A 195 -19.28 -5.15 21.20
CA PHE A 195 -20.52 -5.36 20.46
C PHE A 195 -20.94 -4.13 19.65
N LEU A 196 -20.66 -2.91 20.12
CA LEU A 196 -21.11 -1.67 19.48
C LEU A 196 -20.34 -1.44 18.16
N SER A 197 -19.02 -1.63 18.16
CA SER A 197 -18.20 -1.65 16.94
C SER A 197 -18.67 -2.72 15.95
N THR A 198 -18.98 -3.92 16.44
CA THR A 198 -19.47 -5.04 15.60
C THR A 198 -20.79 -4.70 14.90
N ILE A 199 -21.74 -4.09 15.62
CA ILE A 199 -23.04 -3.65 15.08
C ILE A 199 -22.85 -2.60 13.98
N VAL A 200 -21.96 -1.61 14.17
CA VAL A 200 -21.70 -0.58 13.16
C VAL A 200 -21.10 -1.17 11.88
N ILE A 201 -20.11 -2.06 12.00
CA ILE A 201 -19.52 -2.72 10.82
C ILE A 201 -20.58 -3.50 10.04
N LEU A 202 -21.48 -4.20 10.74
CA LEU A 202 -22.57 -4.96 10.11
C LEU A 202 -23.59 -4.06 9.40
N ILE A 203 -24.02 -2.96 10.05
CA ILE A 203 -24.90 -1.96 9.42
C ILE A 203 -24.24 -1.36 8.17
N TYR A 204 -22.98 -0.94 8.26
CA TYR A 204 -22.27 -0.36 7.12
C TYR A 204 -21.99 -1.37 6.01
N GLY A 205 -21.77 -2.64 6.35
CA GLY A 205 -21.68 -3.73 5.38
C GLY A 205 -22.96 -3.89 4.57
N ILE A 206 -24.11 -3.93 5.26
CA ILE A 206 -25.43 -3.97 4.63
C ILE A 206 -25.67 -2.73 3.76
N CYS A 207 -25.35 -1.52 4.25
CA CYS A 207 -25.45 -0.28 3.47
C CYS A 207 -24.56 -0.30 2.21
N CYS A 208 -23.36 -0.88 2.28
CA CYS A 208 -22.50 -1.06 1.11
C CYS A 208 -23.12 -2.03 0.08
N CYS A 209 -23.78 -3.10 0.53
CA CYS A 209 -24.49 -4.04 -0.36
C CYS A 209 -25.65 -3.39 -1.12
N PHE A 210 -26.33 -2.39 -0.55
CA PHE A 210 -27.37 -1.62 -1.25
C PHE A 210 -26.83 -0.63 -2.30
N GLY A 211 -25.51 -0.60 -2.55
CA GLY A 211 -24.93 0.17 -3.64
C GLY A 211 -24.95 1.68 -3.40
N LEU A 212 -24.47 2.11 -2.22
CA LEU A 212 -24.19 3.52 -1.93
C LEU A 212 -23.47 4.19 -3.10
N ARG A 213 -24.18 5.06 -3.84
CA ARG A 213 -23.56 5.90 -4.88
C ARG A 213 -22.46 6.72 -4.22
N LYS A 214 -21.21 6.57 -4.69
CA LYS A 214 -20.01 7.22 -4.14
C LYS A 214 -20.15 8.75 -4.16
N ASN A 215 -20.72 9.34 -3.12
CA ASN A 215 -20.74 10.78 -2.98
C ASN A 215 -19.42 11.26 -2.36
N LEU A 216 -18.44 11.53 -3.23
CA LEU A 216 -17.13 12.06 -2.85
C LEU A 216 -17.25 13.30 -1.94
N ALA A 217 -18.29 14.13 -2.11
CA ALA A 217 -18.50 15.30 -1.28
C ALA A 217 -18.80 14.93 0.17
N LEU A 218 -19.57 13.87 0.47
CA LEU A 218 -19.85 13.46 1.85
C LEU A 218 -18.57 13.04 2.59
N THR A 219 -17.72 12.24 1.95
CA THR A 219 -16.44 11.81 2.53
C THR A 219 -15.49 13.00 2.76
N VAL A 220 -15.45 13.97 1.83
CA VAL A 220 -14.63 15.18 1.97
C VAL A 220 -15.17 16.12 3.06
N ILE A 221 -16.48 16.38 3.10
CA ILE A 221 -17.13 17.24 4.10
C ILE A 221 -16.90 16.69 5.50
N SER A 222 -17.15 15.40 5.70
CA SER A 222 -17.03 14.80 7.03
C SER A 222 -15.57 14.60 7.47
N SER A 223 -14.65 14.34 6.52
CA SER A 223 -13.22 14.48 6.81
C SER A 223 -12.87 15.89 7.25
N ALA A 224 -13.36 16.94 6.57
CA ALA A 224 -13.11 18.33 6.96
C ALA A 224 -13.65 18.66 8.37
N VAL A 225 -14.81 18.11 8.74
CA VAL A 225 -15.34 18.18 10.13
C VAL A 225 -14.37 17.49 11.10
N ASN A 226 -13.85 16.31 10.75
CA ASN A 226 -12.90 15.57 11.59
C ASN A 226 -11.57 16.32 11.79
N VAL A 227 -11.01 16.90 10.71
CA VAL A 227 -9.80 17.74 10.77
C VAL A 227 -10.06 18.98 11.63
N GLY A 228 -11.21 19.63 11.42
CA GLY A 228 -11.62 20.83 12.17
C GLY A 228 -11.74 20.55 13.67
N ALA A 229 -12.38 19.45 14.05
CA ALA A 229 -12.50 19.04 15.45
C ALA A 229 -11.12 18.79 16.10
N LEU A 230 -10.20 18.12 15.39
CA LEU A 230 -8.85 17.86 15.89
C LEU A 230 -8.01 19.15 16.00
N LEU A 231 -8.15 20.08 15.05
CA LEU A 231 -7.50 21.40 15.09
C LEU A 231 -8.03 22.25 16.26
N ILE A 232 -9.35 22.30 16.46
CA ILE A 232 -9.98 23.03 17.58
C ILE A 232 -9.51 22.45 18.92
N ALA A 233 -9.48 21.11 19.06
CA ALA A 233 -8.93 20.45 20.24
C ALA A 233 -7.46 20.84 20.48
N THR A 234 -6.64 20.81 19.43
CA THR A 234 -5.21 21.15 19.48
C THR A 234 -4.98 22.59 19.93
N ILE A 235 -5.74 23.55 19.37
CA ILE A 235 -5.67 24.97 19.74
C ILE A 235 -6.08 25.17 21.21
N TYR A 236 -7.17 24.54 21.65
CA TYR A 236 -7.63 24.63 23.04
C TYR A 236 -6.60 24.04 24.02
N MET A 237 -6.01 22.88 23.69
CA MET A 237 -4.95 22.25 24.49
C MET A 237 -3.69 23.11 24.58
N PHE A 238 -3.30 23.80 23.50
CA PHE A 238 -2.19 24.76 23.53
C PHE A 238 -2.45 25.98 24.41
N ILE A 239 -3.67 26.54 24.39
CA ILE A 239 -4.05 27.70 25.24
C ILE A 239 -3.95 27.36 26.73
N HIS A 240 -4.23 26.11 27.10
CA HIS A 240 -4.17 25.62 28.48
C HIS A 240 -2.93 24.75 28.80
N ALA A 241 -1.88 24.84 27.97
CA ALA A 241 -0.65 24.09 28.16
C ALA A 241 0.09 24.44 29.47
N LYS A 242 0.53 23.42 30.22
CA LYS A 242 1.45 23.61 31.37
C LYS A 242 2.77 22.89 31.11
N THR A 243 3.88 23.62 31.17
CA THR A 243 5.23 23.05 30.97
C THR A 243 5.70 22.13 32.11
N ASN A 244 5.00 22.13 33.25
CA ASN A 244 5.30 21.30 34.42
C ASN A 244 4.99 19.81 34.20
N HIS A 245 4.13 19.45 33.24
CA HIS A 245 3.82 18.04 32.93
C HIS A 245 5.03 17.25 32.36
N TYR A 246 6.13 17.94 32.02
CA TYR A 246 7.39 17.34 31.58
C TYR A 246 8.39 17.02 32.71
N SER A 247 8.09 17.40 33.96
CA SER A 247 8.90 17.07 35.13
C SER A 247 8.21 16.05 36.02
N ILE A 248 8.87 14.92 36.27
CA ILE A 248 8.45 13.95 37.29
C ILE A 248 9.27 14.24 38.54
N ILE A 249 8.60 14.68 39.60
CA ILE A 249 9.24 14.91 40.90
C ILE A 249 9.20 13.59 41.68
N TYR A 250 10.36 12.94 41.83
CA TYR A 250 10.50 11.83 42.78
C TYR A 250 10.61 12.39 44.21
N SER A 251 9.78 11.89 45.12
CA SER A 251 9.87 12.23 46.54
C SER A 251 11.18 11.70 47.14
N GLY A 252 12.18 12.57 47.24
CA GLY A 252 13.50 12.27 47.82
C GLY A 252 14.71 12.79 47.03
N ILE A 253 14.54 13.29 45.80
CA ILE A 253 15.64 13.85 44.99
C ILE A 253 15.28 15.26 44.53
N THR A 254 16.07 16.25 44.92
CA THR A 254 15.80 17.69 44.71
C THR A 254 16.16 18.22 43.31
N THR A 255 16.54 17.35 42.37
CA THR A 255 16.86 17.74 40.99
C THR A 255 15.69 17.51 40.04
N ASN A 256 15.19 18.59 39.44
CA ASN A 256 14.16 18.55 38.40
C ASN A 256 14.72 17.97 37.08
N ILE A 257 14.89 16.65 37.02
CA ILE A 257 15.36 15.96 35.80
C ILE A 257 14.17 15.83 34.83
N LYS A 258 14.16 16.66 33.78
CA LYS A 258 13.17 16.59 32.70
C LYS A 258 13.51 15.44 31.74
N TYR A 259 12.89 14.28 31.93
CA TYR A 259 13.04 13.13 31.03
C TYR A 259 12.27 13.35 29.72
N PHE A 260 12.91 13.98 28.74
CA PHE A 260 12.34 14.16 27.40
C PHE A 260 12.21 12.83 26.62
N LEU A 261 13.08 11.85 26.89
CA LEU A 261 13.10 10.53 26.25
C LEU A 261 13.13 9.41 27.32
N PRO A 262 12.02 9.16 28.05
CA PRO A 262 11.99 8.17 29.13
C PRO A 262 12.30 6.74 28.66
N TYR A 263 11.88 6.38 27.44
CA TYR A 263 12.13 5.08 26.80
C TYR A 263 13.36 5.08 25.86
N GLY A 264 14.13 6.18 25.83
CA GLY A 264 15.29 6.36 24.97
C GLY A 264 14.99 6.31 23.46
N ILE A 265 16.06 6.18 22.66
CA ILE A 265 15.98 6.17 21.19
C ILE A 265 15.28 4.90 20.68
N LEU A 266 15.33 3.79 21.42
CA LEU A 266 14.62 2.56 21.05
C LEU A 266 13.10 2.74 21.14
N GLY A 267 12.60 3.36 22.21
CA GLY A 267 11.21 3.75 22.35
C GLY A 267 10.75 4.72 21.26
N LEU A 268 11.61 5.69 20.89
CA LEU A 268 11.33 6.60 19.77
C LEU A 268 11.15 5.86 18.43
N LEU A 269 11.95 4.83 18.15
CA LEU A 269 11.83 4.03 16.93
C LEU A 269 10.59 3.10 16.94
N SER A 270 10.23 2.50 18.08
CA SER A 270 8.99 1.73 18.20
C SER A 270 7.76 2.62 18.10
N ALA A 271 7.76 3.77 18.76
CA ALA A 271 6.73 4.81 18.59
C ALA A 271 6.58 5.25 17.14
N THR A 272 7.69 5.54 16.43
CA THR A 272 7.66 5.91 15.00
C THR A 272 6.96 4.84 14.16
N THR A 273 7.15 3.56 14.51
CA THR A 273 6.51 2.43 13.83
C THR A 273 4.99 2.39 14.07
N ILE A 274 4.53 2.71 15.29
CA ILE A 274 3.10 2.82 15.61
C ILE A 274 2.48 4.08 14.97
N SER A 275 3.17 5.23 15.06
CA SER A 275 2.77 6.49 14.41
C SER A 275 2.67 6.36 12.89
N PHE A 276 3.44 5.48 12.25
CA PHE A 276 3.32 5.20 10.81
C PHE A 276 1.93 4.67 10.41
N ASN A 277 1.16 4.08 11.35
CA ASN A 277 -0.22 3.66 11.12
C ASN A 277 -1.12 4.80 10.59
N ALA A 278 -0.89 6.05 11.06
CA ALA A 278 -1.61 7.24 10.59
C ALA A 278 -1.35 7.58 9.10
N PHE A 279 -0.31 7.02 8.50
CA PHE A 279 0.11 7.28 7.12
C PHE A 279 -0.01 6.06 6.19
N VAL A 280 -0.55 4.93 6.65
CA VAL A 280 -0.68 3.70 5.85
C VAL A 280 -1.42 3.95 4.53
N ARG A 281 -2.51 4.73 4.57
CA ARG A 281 -3.32 5.07 3.38
C ARG A 281 -2.81 6.29 2.62
N SER A 282 -1.53 6.65 2.79
CA SER A 282 -0.89 7.73 2.02
C SER A 282 -0.76 7.45 0.52
N SER A 283 -0.88 6.19 0.10
CA SER A 283 -1.01 5.76 -1.28
C SER A 283 -2.46 5.86 -1.83
N ALA A 284 -3.47 6.23 -1.04
CA ALA A 284 -4.85 6.31 -1.53
C ALA A 284 -5.02 7.21 -2.78
N PRO A 285 -4.33 8.35 -2.93
CA PRO A 285 -4.35 9.13 -4.18
C PRO A 285 -3.91 8.37 -5.44
N SER A 286 -2.98 7.40 -5.35
CA SER A 286 -2.52 6.67 -6.53
C SER A 286 -3.54 5.67 -7.08
N SER A 287 -4.47 5.19 -6.24
CA SER A 287 -5.58 4.33 -6.68
C SER A 287 -6.49 5.01 -7.72
N ARG A 288 -6.52 6.35 -7.78
CA ARG A 288 -7.33 7.12 -8.73
C ARG A 288 -6.56 7.67 -9.93
N ALA A 289 -5.38 7.12 -10.25
CA ALA A 289 -4.55 7.58 -11.35
C ALA A 289 -5.30 7.67 -12.71
N GLN A 290 -6.31 6.82 -12.94
CA GLN A 290 -7.13 6.83 -14.17
C GLN A 290 -8.10 8.02 -14.25
N GLU A 291 -8.66 8.48 -13.13
CA GLU A 291 -9.66 9.57 -13.07
C GLU A 291 -9.02 10.98 -13.15
N VAL A 292 -7.68 11.08 -13.12
CA VAL A 292 -6.93 12.33 -12.92
C VAL A 292 -6.57 13.01 -14.24
N LYS A 293 -6.84 14.33 -14.34
CA LYS A 293 -6.56 15.12 -15.56
C LYS A 293 -5.08 15.23 -15.95
N ARG A 294 -4.16 15.27 -14.97
CA ARG A 294 -2.70 15.39 -15.19
C ARG A 294 -1.90 14.51 -14.23
N PRO A 295 -1.87 13.17 -14.44
CA PRO A 295 -1.22 12.22 -13.52
C PRO A 295 0.20 12.59 -13.06
N PRO A 296 1.18 12.92 -13.94
CA PRO A 296 2.58 13.13 -13.54
C PRO A 296 2.83 14.36 -12.65
N TYR A 297 1.87 15.28 -12.55
CA TYR A 297 1.96 16.43 -11.65
C TYR A 297 1.01 16.29 -10.48
N SER A 298 -0.26 15.96 -10.74
CA SER A 298 -1.31 15.91 -9.72
C SER A 298 -1.12 14.78 -8.71
N LEU A 299 -0.62 13.60 -9.10
CA LEU A 299 -0.41 12.47 -8.18
C LEU A 299 0.64 12.78 -7.10
N PRO A 300 1.91 13.09 -7.43
CA PRO A 300 2.93 13.39 -6.42
C PRO A 300 2.63 14.66 -5.63
N ALA A 301 2.07 15.69 -6.28
CA ALA A 301 1.69 16.92 -5.57
C ALA A 301 0.59 16.64 -4.54
N ALA A 302 -0.43 15.85 -4.89
CA ALA A 302 -1.52 15.56 -3.97
C ALA A 302 -1.09 14.66 -2.81
N SER A 303 -0.29 13.64 -3.09
CA SER A 303 0.14 12.68 -2.08
C SER A 303 1.11 13.32 -1.07
N VAL A 304 2.12 14.06 -1.52
CA VAL A 304 3.06 14.77 -0.62
C VAL A 304 2.35 15.87 0.18
N THR A 305 1.48 16.67 -0.45
CA THR A 305 0.78 17.76 0.25
C THR A 305 -0.18 17.23 1.32
N SER A 306 -0.91 16.14 1.04
CA SER A 306 -1.81 15.54 2.04
C SER A 306 -1.04 14.93 3.21
N ILE A 307 0.10 14.24 2.97
CA ILE A 307 0.95 13.73 4.05
C ILE A 307 1.52 14.87 4.90
N LEU A 308 1.98 15.96 4.29
CA LEU A 308 2.55 17.10 5.00
C LEU A 308 1.51 17.75 5.92
N ILE A 309 0.29 17.95 5.43
CA ILE A 309 -0.83 18.49 6.24
C ILE A 309 -1.15 17.54 7.40
N VAL A 310 -1.31 16.23 7.16
CA VAL A 310 -1.60 15.25 8.22
C VAL A 310 -0.46 15.17 9.23
N GLY A 311 0.79 15.18 8.77
CA GLY A 311 1.98 15.19 9.62
C GLY A 311 2.05 16.43 10.49
N LEU A 312 1.77 17.62 9.94
CA LEU A 312 1.73 18.86 10.71
C LEU A 312 0.60 18.84 11.75
N VAL A 313 -0.61 18.42 11.38
CA VAL A 313 -1.74 18.34 12.33
C VAL A 313 -1.47 17.31 13.44
N THR A 314 -0.99 16.12 13.09
CA THR A 314 -0.70 15.05 14.07
C THR A 314 0.44 15.42 15.01
N THR A 315 1.56 15.96 14.50
CA THR A 315 2.69 16.42 15.33
C THR A 315 2.28 17.53 16.29
N LEU A 316 1.53 18.54 15.83
CA LEU A 316 1.00 19.60 16.69
C LEU A 316 0.02 19.05 17.73
N SER A 317 -0.89 18.16 17.35
CA SER A 317 -1.88 17.57 18.27
C SER A 317 -1.22 16.72 19.36
N ALA A 318 -0.18 15.93 19.03
CA ALA A 318 0.58 15.14 19.99
C ALA A 318 1.35 16.05 20.97
N LEU A 319 1.98 17.12 20.47
CA LEU A 319 2.72 18.08 21.29
C LEU A 319 1.78 18.88 22.21
N ALA A 320 0.61 19.28 21.71
CA ALA A 320 -0.43 19.94 22.51
C ALA A 320 -0.96 19.02 23.62
N LEU A 321 -1.21 17.75 23.31
CA LEU A 321 -1.71 16.77 24.27
C LEU A 321 -0.72 16.51 25.41
N THR A 322 0.58 16.32 25.10
CA THR A 322 1.62 16.12 26.13
C THR A 322 1.90 17.38 26.96
N LEU A 323 1.59 18.57 26.44
CA LEU A 323 1.62 19.83 27.20
C LEU A 323 0.37 20.03 28.07
N TYR A 324 -0.78 19.55 27.62
CA TYR A 324 -2.08 19.78 28.28
C TYR A 324 -2.33 18.79 29.42
N TYR A 325 -1.91 17.54 29.27
CA TYR A 325 -2.21 16.48 30.22
C TYR A 325 -0.99 15.58 30.49
N PRO A 326 -0.75 15.13 31.74
CA PRO A 326 0.42 14.33 32.08
C PRO A 326 0.48 13.01 31.29
N TRP A 327 1.60 12.79 30.58
CA TRP A 327 1.76 11.71 29.60
C TRP A 327 1.54 10.29 30.16
N PHE A 328 1.77 10.08 31.46
CA PHE A 328 1.61 8.81 32.17
C PHE A 328 0.15 8.49 32.54
N TYR A 329 -0.76 9.46 32.48
CA TYR A 329 -2.20 9.23 32.63
C TYR A 329 -2.95 9.20 31.29
N VAL A 330 -2.27 9.46 30.16
CA VAL A 330 -2.89 9.47 28.84
C VAL A 330 -3.43 8.08 28.51
N ASP A 331 -4.74 7.98 28.34
CA ASP A 331 -5.38 6.73 27.91
C ASP A 331 -4.92 6.32 26.51
N ALA A 332 -4.71 5.02 26.31
CA ALA A 332 -4.17 4.47 25.08
C ALA A 332 -5.14 4.58 23.90
N GLU A 333 -6.45 4.46 24.15
CA GLU A 333 -7.45 4.35 23.08
C GLU A 333 -8.12 5.69 22.73
N ASN A 334 -8.41 6.53 23.73
CA ASN A 334 -9.16 7.79 23.59
C ASN A 334 -8.44 9.00 24.19
N ALA A 335 -7.14 9.11 23.89
CA ALA A 335 -6.20 10.09 24.42
C ALA A 335 -6.75 11.54 24.54
N PHE A 336 -7.25 12.11 23.42
CA PHE A 336 -7.73 13.48 23.38
C PHE A 336 -9.01 13.72 24.18
N LEU A 337 -9.97 12.79 24.11
CA LEU A 337 -11.27 12.95 24.76
C LEU A 337 -11.18 12.70 26.26
N ASN A 338 -10.37 11.73 26.68
CA ASN A 338 -10.15 11.46 28.10
C ASN A 338 -9.36 12.58 28.79
N ALA A 339 -8.41 13.23 28.11
CA ALA A 339 -7.76 14.43 28.60
C ALA A 339 -8.74 15.60 28.82
N LEU A 340 -9.72 15.79 27.92
CA LEU A 340 -10.79 16.79 28.09
C LEU A 340 -11.87 16.37 29.12
N LYS A 341 -11.92 15.08 29.50
CA LYS A 341 -12.88 14.54 30.47
C LYS A 341 -12.38 14.65 31.90
N ASP A 342 -11.11 14.33 32.17
CA ASP A 342 -10.58 14.28 33.54
C ASP A 342 -10.48 15.66 34.22
N ASN A 343 -10.74 15.71 35.52
CA ASN A 343 -10.81 16.90 36.35
C ASN A 343 -9.59 17.10 37.27
N LYS A 344 -8.72 16.10 37.43
CA LYS A 344 -7.74 16.00 38.54
C LYS A 344 -6.81 17.20 38.78
N GLU A 345 -6.56 18.04 37.79
CA GLU A 345 -5.59 19.15 37.86
C GLU A 345 -6.16 20.55 37.55
N SER A 346 -7.48 20.68 37.38
CA SER A 346 -8.14 21.94 37.03
C SER A 346 -9.01 22.46 38.18
N THR A 347 -8.54 23.49 38.88
CA THR A 347 -9.29 24.23 39.91
C THR A 347 -10.37 25.14 39.28
N GLY A 348 -11.28 24.55 38.51
CA GLY A 348 -12.38 25.26 37.87
C GLY A 348 -13.25 24.35 37.01
N ALA A 349 -14.55 24.32 37.29
CA ALA A 349 -15.57 23.74 36.42
C ALA A 349 -15.81 24.66 35.21
N ASN A 350 -14.79 24.78 34.36
CA ASN A 350 -14.82 25.68 33.21
C ASN A 350 -15.80 25.13 32.17
N PHE A 351 -16.94 25.81 32.02
CA PHE A 351 -17.94 25.56 30.96
C PHE A 351 -17.30 25.31 29.59
N GLY A 352 -16.23 26.04 29.27
CA GLY A 352 -15.42 25.85 28.06
C GLY A 352 -14.82 24.45 27.88
N ARG A 353 -14.40 23.73 28.94
CA ARG A 353 -13.87 22.36 28.79
C ARG A 353 -14.98 21.35 28.47
N ILE A 354 -16.14 21.48 29.11
CA ILE A 354 -17.32 20.64 28.82
C ILE A 354 -17.82 20.92 27.39
N PHE A 355 -17.88 22.19 27.00
CA PHE A 355 -18.22 22.59 25.63
C PHE A 355 -17.24 21.99 24.60
N MET A 356 -15.92 22.08 24.85
CA MET A 356 -14.90 21.48 23.97
C MET A 356 -14.99 19.96 23.94
N PHE A 357 -15.23 19.28 25.07
CA PHE A 357 -15.47 17.83 25.11
C PHE A 357 -16.63 17.43 24.20
N CYS A 358 -17.77 18.12 24.29
CA CYS A 358 -18.94 17.86 23.44
C CYS A 358 -18.69 18.18 21.96
N LEU A 359 -18.06 19.32 21.65
CA LEU A 359 -17.78 19.76 20.29
C LEU A 359 -16.77 18.83 19.59
N VAL A 360 -15.65 18.53 20.25
CA VAL A 360 -14.60 17.68 19.70
C VAL A 360 -15.10 16.24 19.54
N GLY A 361 -15.78 15.70 20.56
CA GLY A 361 -16.30 14.34 20.50
C GLY A 361 -17.39 14.15 19.44
N SER A 362 -18.32 15.09 19.29
CA SER A 362 -19.34 15.02 18.23
C SER A 362 -18.72 15.14 16.84
N GLY A 363 -17.70 15.97 16.67
CA GLY A 363 -16.90 16.05 15.45
C GLY A 363 -16.22 14.72 15.09
N PHE A 364 -15.60 14.03 16.07
CA PHE A 364 -14.98 12.73 15.83
C PHE A 364 -16.02 11.62 15.53
N VAL A 365 -17.16 11.60 16.22
CA VAL A 365 -18.28 10.67 15.95
C VAL A 365 -18.74 10.77 14.49
N LEU A 366 -18.99 12.00 14.01
CA LEU A 366 -19.41 12.25 12.63
C LEU A 366 -18.32 11.91 11.61
N GLY A 367 -17.07 12.34 11.88
CA GLY A 367 -15.91 12.09 11.03
C GLY A 367 -15.69 10.59 10.78
N LEU A 368 -15.52 9.83 11.86
CA LEU A 368 -15.16 8.40 11.80
C LEU A 368 -16.23 7.54 11.11
N LEU A 369 -17.52 7.85 11.29
CA LEU A 369 -18.62 7.15 10.62
C LEU A 369 -18.49 7.18 9.09
N THR A 370 -18.07 8.30 8.53
CA THR A 370 -17.88 8.40 7.08
C THR A 370 -16.56 7.80 6.60
N SER A 371 -15.50 7.88 7.41
CA SER A 371 -14.19 7.31 7.09
C SER A 371 -14.25 5.78 6.99
N LEU A 372 -15.16 5.13 7.73
CA LEU A 372 -15.38 3.68 7.72
C LEU A 372 -15.81 3.13 6.34
N ILE A 373 -16.46 3.93 5.50
CA ILE A 373 -16.86 3.54 4.13
C ILE A 373 -15.63 3.26 3.24
N SER A 374 -14.54 4.02 3.42
CA SER A 374 -13.34 3.94 2.58
C SER A 374 -12.64 2.57 2.60
N PRO A 375 -12.21 2.03 3.77
CA PRO A 375 -11.57 0.71 3.82
C PRO A 375 -12.55 -0.42 3.45
N MET A 376 -13.84 -0.30 3.73
CA MET A 376 -14.83 -1.32 3.31
C MET A 376 -14.94 -1.41 1.79
N LEU A 377 -15.10 -0.28 1.09
CA LEU A 377 -15.11 -0.29 -0.38
C LEU A 377 -13.76 -0.74 -0.96
N ALA A 378 -12.64 -0.37 -0.32
CA ALA A 378 -11.32 -0.84 -0.75
C ALA A 378 -11.16 -2.37 -0.61
N SER A 379 -11.65 -2.96 0.49
CA SER A 379 -11.65 -4.42 0.72
C SER A 379 -12.50 -5.19 -0.32
N ILE A 380 -13.63 -4.63 -0.73
CA ILE A 380 -14.47 -5.18 -1.79
C ILE A 380 -13.76 -5.10 -3.16
N ASN A 381 -13.14 -3.96 -3.48
CA ASN A 381 -12.45 -3.76 -4.77
C ASN A 381 -11.23 -4.68 -4.93
N ILE A 382 -10.39 -4.85 -3.88
CA ILE A 382 -9.26 -5.79 -3.93
C ILE A 382 -9.75 -7.24 -4.07
N CYS A 383 -10.85 -7.61 -3.39
CA CYS A 383 -11.44 -8.93 -3.51
C CYS A 383 -11.93 -9.19 -4.96
N LEU A 384 -12.64 -8.23 -5.56
CA LEU A 384 -13.10 -8.33 -6.95
C LEU A 384 -11.94 -8.41 -7.94
N ALA A 385 -10.86 -7.66 -7.74
CA ALA A 385 -9.66 -7.76 -8.56
C ALA A 385 -9.00 -9.16 -8.45
N MET A 386 -8.88 -9.72 -7.25
CA MET A 386 -8.35 -11.07 -7.02
C MET A 386 -9.23 -12.17 -7.65
N VAL A 387 -10.56 -12.02 -7.61
CA VAL A 387 -11.50 -12.97 -8.25
C VAL A 387 -11.42 -12.85 -9.77
N HIS A 388 -11.32 -11.64 -10.32
CA HIS A 388 -11.17 -11.40 -11.76
C HIS A 388 -9.87 -12.00 -12.32
N ASP A 389 -8.75 -11.84 -11.62
CA ASP A 389 -7.46 -12.43 -12.01
C ASP A 389 -7.33 -13.92 -11.60
N GLY A 390 -8.40 -14.52 -11.06
CA GLY A 390 -8.56 -15.96 -10.89
C GLY A 390 -8.07 -16.55 -9.57
N PHE A 391 -7.50 -15.75 -8.67
CA PHE A 391 -6.91 -16.23 -7.42
C PHE A 391 -7.93 -16.75 -6.39
N MET A 392 -9.20 -16.36 -6.51
CA MET A 392 -10.27 -16.73 -5.57
C MET A 392 -11.48 -17.36 -6.27
N PRO A 393 -12.22 -18.25 -5.58
CA PRO A 393 -13.36 -18.96 -6.17
C PRO A 393 -14.54 -18.05 -6.52
N PHE A 394 -15.24 -18.39 -7.60
CA PHE A 394 -16.30 -17.58 -8.22
C PHE A 394 -17.56 -17.38 -7.33
N MET A 395 -17.67 -18.02 -6.16
CA MET A 395 -18.74 -17.69 -5.19
C MET A 395 -18.75 -16.20 -4.81
N PHE A 396 -17.57 -15.58 -4.70
CA PHE A 396 -17.45 -14.16 -4.35
C PHE A 396 -17.88 -13.19 -5.47
N SER A 397 -17.90 -13.61 -6.74
CA SER A 397 -18.35 -12.74 -7.86
C SER A 397 -19.86 -12.74 -8.10
N ARG A 398 -20.60 -13.75 -7.59
CA ARG A 398 -22.07 -13.79 -7.74
C ARG A 398 -22.79 -12.77 -6.87
N VAL A 399 -22.19 -12.37 -5.74
CA VAL A 399 -22.76 -11.40 -4.79
C VAL A 399 -22.49 -9.94 -5.21
N CYS A 400 -21.46 -9.72 -6.04
CA CYS A 400 -21.02 -8.38 -6.45
C CYS A 400 -20.98 -8.24 -7.98
N ARG A 401 -22.09 -7.78 -8.57
CA ARG A 401 -22.14 -7.16 -9.91
C ARG A 401 -22.70 -5.75 -9.71
N PRO A 402 -22.07 -4.69 -10.27
CA PRO A 402 -21.77 -4.59 -11.70
C PRO A 402 -20.28 -4.36 -12.02
N PHE A 403 -19.99 -4.04 -13.29
CA PHE A 403 -18.66 -3.90 -13.91
C PHE A 403 -17.94 -5.23 -14.21
N LYS A 404 -18.40 -5.89 -15.28
CA LYS A 404 -17.71 -7.01 -15.93
C LYS A 404 -17.14 -6.51 -17.26
N ASN A 405 -15.88 -6.09 -17.28
CA ASN A 405 -15.22 -5.65 -18.51
C ASN A 405 -14.14 -6.66 -18.93
N VAL A 406 -14.33 -7.25 -20.12
CA VAL A 406 -13.40 -8.20 -20.77
C VAL A 406 -12.41 -7.40 -21.61
N TYR A 407 -11.13 -7.77 -21.59
CA TYR A 407 -10.07 -7.09 -22.33
C TYR A 407 -9.38 -8.06 -23.32
N TYR A 408 -9.11 -7.58 -24.53
CA TYR A 408 -8.47 -8.32 -25.63
C TYR A 408 -7.01 -7.87 -25.82
N SER A 409 -6.15 -8.77 -26.35
CA SER A 409 -4.69 -8.51 -26.48
C SER A 409 -4.16 -8.36 -27.91
N LYS A 410 -3.10 -7.53 -28.10
CA LYS A 410 -2.18 -7.60 -29.25
C LYS A 410 -0.83 -6.83 -29.08
N ARG A 411 0.29 -7.58 -29.14
CA ARG A 411 1.69 -7.26 -29.57
C ARG A 411 2.64 -6.26 -28.84
N ILE A 412 3.47 -6.80 -27.92
CA ILE A 412 4.95 -6.99 -27.96
C ILE A 412 5.90 -6.03 -28.76
N GLY A 413 7.07 -5.72 -28.16
CA GLY A 413 8.32 -5.17 -28.76
C GLY A 413 8.58 -3.70 -28.41
N GLN A 414 9.81 -3.14 -28.30
CA GLN A 414 11.25 -3.57 -28.30
C GLN A 414 12.05 -2.46 -27.51
N PRO A 415 13.41 -2.39 -27.36
CA PRO A 415 14.56 -3.26 -27.71
C PRO A 415 15.33 -3.74 -26.43
N GLY A 416 16.67 -3.90 -26.27
CA GLY A 416 17.88 -3.67 -27.09
C GLY A 416 19.21 -4.08 -26.37
N PHE A 417 20.38 -3.92 -27.03
CA PHE A 417 21.70 -4.46 -26.59
C PHE A 417 22.66 -3.44 -25.92
N ILE A 418 23.53 -3.93 -25.03
CA ILE A 418 24.62 -3.16 -24.38
C ILE A 418 25.86 -3.02 -25.30
N LYS A 419 26.40 -1.79 -25.44
CA LYS A 419 27.61 -1.51 -26.25
C LYS A 419 28.94 -1.77 -25.52
N LYS A 420 29.93 -2.22 -26.29
CA LYS A 420 31.23 -2.79 -25.91
C LYS A 420 32.30 -1.74 -25.52
N LYS A 421 32.12 -1.00 -24.41
CA LYS A 421 33.19 -0.13 -23.85
C LYS A 421 33.39 -0.13 -22.33
N ILE A 422 32.63 -0.93 -21.58
CA ILE A 422 32.72 -1.02 -20.09
C ILE A 422 33.25 -2.41 -19.62
N GLY A 423 33.45 -3.37 -20.53
CA GLY A 423 33.81 -4.76 -20.20
C GLY A 423 35.23 -5.01 -19.67
N PHE A 424 36.05 -3.99 -19.40
CA PHE A 424 37.48 -4.16 -19.07
C PHE A 424 37.79 -4.38 -17.57
N ARG A 425 36.78 -4.74 -16.76
CA ARG A 425 36.97 -4.96 -15.31
C ARG A 425 36.06 -6.04 -14.68
N LEU A 426 35.42 -6.86 -15.51
CA LEU A 426 34.53 -7.95 -15.07
C LEU A 426 35.01 -9.28 -15.65
N SER A 427 34.99 -10.34 -14.82
CA SER A 427 35.34 -11.69 -15.25
C SER A 427 34.36 -12.23 -16.30
N ASP A 428 34.86 -12.99 -17.28
CA ASP A 428 34.06 -13.57 -18.37
C ASP A 428 32.85 -14.40 -17.90
N ARG A 429 32.94 -15.02 -16.72
CA ARG A 429 31.81 -15.76 -16.12
C ARG A 429 30.66 -14.82 -15.73
N MET A 430 30.97 -13.65 -15.18
CA MET A 430 29.96 -12.65 -14.84
C MET A 430 29.36 -12.01 -16.09
N LEU A 431 30.17 -11.75 -17.12
CA LEU A 431 29.70 -11.25 -18.41
C LEU A 431 28.72 -12.21 -19.11
N LYS A 432 28.98 -13.53 -19.07
CA LYS A 432 28.02 -14.54 -19.55
C LYS A 432 26.72 -14.56 -18.74
N PHE A 433 26.80 -14.49 -17.41
CA PHE A 433 25.61 -14.44 -16.55
C PHE A 433 24.76 -13.19 -16.81
N ILE A 434 25.39 -12.01 -16.89
CA ILE A 434 24.74 -10.71 -17.15
C ILE A 434 24.05 -10.69 -18.53
N ASN A 435 24.66 -11.26 -19.56
CA ASN A 435 24.08 -11.30 -20.92
C ASN A 435 23.03 -12.42 -21.13
N SER A 436 22.91 -13.39 -20.23
CA SER A 436 21.93 -14.48 -20.33
C SER A 436 20.53 -14.14 -19.78
N GLY A 437 20.39 -13.00 -19.09
CA GLY A 437 19.16 -12.60 -18.43
C GLY A 437 18.24 -11.73 -19.30
N VAL A 438 16.93 -12.00 -19.24
CA VAL A 438 15.88 -11.07 -19.72
C VAL A 438 16.08 -9.70 -19.04
N PRO A 439 15.96 -8.55 -19.74
CA PRO A 439 16.14 -7.23 -19.14
C PRO A 439 15.27 -7.06 -17.89
N GLY A 440 15.90 -6.61 -16.79
CA GLY A 440 15.30 -6.52 -15.46
C GLY A 440 15.64 -7.66 -14.50
N SER A 441 16.03 -8.85 -14.98
CA SER A 441 16.43 -9.99 -14.11
C SER A 441 17.61 -9.65 -13.19
N MET A 442 18.65 -9.01 -13.73
CA MET A 442 19.79 -8.50 -12.96
C MET A 442 19.39 -7.47 -11.90
N VAL A 443 18.40 -6.63 -12.18
CA VAL A 443 17.89 -5.63 -11.23
C VAL A 443 17.18 -6.32 -10.07
N VAL A 444 16.35 -7.34 -10.36
CA VAL A 444 15.70 -8.16 -9.31
C VAL A 444 16.75 -8.85 -8.43
N PHE A 445 17.78 -9.46 -9.03
CA PHE A 445 18.87 -10.12 -8.29
C PHE A 445 19.63 -9.16 -7.36
N LEU A 446 19.99 -7.97 -7.86
CA LEU A 446 20.64 -6.92 -7.06
C LEU A 446 19.73 -6.41 -5.93
N ILE A 447 18.43 -6.26 -6.18
CA ILE A 447 17.45 -5.86 -5.15
C ILE A 447 17.35 -6.95 -4.08
N SER A 448 17.32 -8.23 -4.46
CA SER A 448 17.31 -9.34 -3.50
C SER A 448 18.55 -9.34 -2.59
N ILE A 449 19.75 -9.14 -3.16
CA ILE A 449 20.99 -9.00 -2.37
C ILE A 449 20.92 -7.79 -1.43
N TYR A 450 20.45 -6.64 -1.93
CA TYR A 450 20.30 -5.41 -1.14
C TYR A 450 19.34 -5.60 0.04
N VAL A 451 18.20 -6.29 -0.17
CA VAL A 451 17.24 -6.64 0.88
C VAL A 451 17.88 -7.56 1.93
N ILE A 452 18.59 -8.61 1.52
CA ILE A 452 19.26 -9.54 2.45
C ILE A 452 20.30 -8.81 3.32
N LEU A 453 21.13 -7.96 2.72
CA LEU A 453 22.11 -7.15 3.46
C LEU A 453 21.45 -6.11 4.36
N SER A 454 20.31 -5.54 3.96
CA SER A 454 19.53 -4.62 4.80
C SER A 454 18.92 -5.32 6.01
N ILE A 455 18.42 -6.56 5.85
CA ILE A 455 17.95 -7.40 6.95
C ILE A 455 19.11 -7.72 7.90
N ALA A 456 20.28 -8.10 7.38
CA ALA A 456 21.47 -8.36 8.20
C ALA A 456 21.92 -7.11 8.99
N LEU A 457 21.89 -5.92 8.35
CA LEU A 457 22.19 -4.64 9.00
C LEU A 457 21.22 -4.37 10.14
N VAL A 458 19.91 -4.49 9.89
CA VAL A 458 18.86 -4.25 10.89
C VAL A 458 18.95 -5.25 12.05
N GLY A 459 19.29 -6.52 11.79
CA GLY A 459 19.62 -7.49 12.83
C GLY A 459 20.80 -7.05 13.71
N CYS A 460 21.90 -6.58 13.10
CA CYS A 460 23.05 -6.07 13.85
C CYS A 460 22.70 -4.81 14.67
N LEU A 461 21.90 -3.90 14.12
CA LEU A 461 21.46 -2.66 14.77
C LEU A 461 20.40 -2.86 15.87
N THR A 462 19.66 -3.98 15.86
CA THR A 462 18.68 -4.29 16.90
C THR A 462 19.32 -5.05 18.06
N ILE A 463 20.14 -6.08 17.76
CA ILE A 463 20.83 -6.90 18.76
C ILE A 463 22.02 -6.15 19.37
N GLY A 464 22.73 -5.31 18.60
CA GLY A 464 23.95 -4.63 19.01
C GLY A 464 23.81 -3.46 19.99
N VAL A 465 22.61 -3.20 20.53
CA VAL A 465 22.37 -2.05 21.43
C VAL A 465 22.59 -2.39 22.91
N SER A 466 22.44 -3.65 23.31
CA SER A 466 22.57 -4.08 24.71
C SER A 466 23.62 -5.19 24.89
N GLY A 467 24.71 -4.86 25.61
CA GLY A 467 25.67 -5.85 26.13
C GLY A 467 27.12 -5.68 25.68
N ARG A 468 27.99 -6.55 26.22
CA ARG A 468 29.47 -6.50 26.04
C ARG A 468 29.93 -6.72 24.59
N ILE A 469 29.03 -7.23 23.74
CA ILE A 469 29.22 -7.52 22.30
C ILE A 469 28.86 -6.32 21.40
N ALA A 470 28.27 -5.25 21.95
CA ALA A 470 27.83 -4.07 21.20
C ALA A 470 28.92 -3.43 20.32
N SER A 471 30.17 -3.38 20.80
CA SER A 471 31.29 -2.82 20.02
C SER A 471 31.58 -3.61 18.74
N PHE A 472 31.52 -4.95 18.80
CA PHE A 472 31.70 -5.80 17.61
C PHE A 472 30.51 -5.67 16.65
N MET A 473 29.28 -5.63 17.17
CA MET A 473 28.08 -5.47 16.34
C MET A 473 28.05 -4.11 15.63
N LYS A 474 28.58 -3.05 16.24
CA LYS A 474 28.78 -1.74 15.59
C LYS A 474 29.76 -1.82 14.41
N ILE A 475 30.87 -2.54 14.54
CA ILE A 475 31.84 -2.75 13.44
C ILE A 475 31.21 -3.56 12.30
N ILE A 476 30.46 -4.62 12.61
CA ILE A 476 29.73 -5.40 11.60
C ILE A 476 28.69 -4.52 10.90
N ALA A 477 27.96 -3.69 11.65
CA ALA A 477 27.00 -2.74 11.08
C ALA A 477 27.65 -1.70 10.17
N THR A 478 28.82 -1.14 10.51
CA THR A 478 29.52 -0.20 9.61
C THR A 478 30.07 -0.86 8.35
N VAL A 479 30.52 -2.12 8.42
CA VAL A 479 30.88 -2.90 7.22
C VAL A 479 29.64 -3.13 6.34
N LEU A 480 28.50 -3.49 6.93
CA LEU A 480 27.24 -3.70 6.20
C LEU A 480 26.70 -2.40 5.57
N THR A 481 26.80 -1.23 6.23
CA THR A 481 26.42 0.04 5.59
C THR A 481 27.32 0.40 4.42
N ILE A 482 28.64 0.16 4.53
CA ILE A 482 29.57 0.36 3.41
C ILE A 482 29.22 -0.55 2.22
N LEU A 483 28.91 -1.83 2.46
CA LEU A 483 28.47 -2.76 1.42
C LEU A 483 27.16 -2.33 0.75
N LEU A 484 26.18 -1.85 1.52
CA LEU A 484 24.92 -1.31 1.00
C LEU A 484 25.15 -0.04 0.15
N LEU A 485 26.03 0.87 0.58
CA LEU A 485 26.43 2.05 -0.20
C LEU A 485 27.12 1.66 -1.52
N MET A 486 28.01 0.67 -1.51
CA MET A 486 28.63 0.16 -2.74
C MET A 486 27.59 -0.43 -3.70
N LEU A 487 26.55 -1.11 -3.19
CA LEU A 487 25.42 -1.57 -4.01
C LEU A 487 24.58 -0.43 -4.58
N THR A 488 24.31 0.64 -3.84
CA THR A 488 23.58 1.80 -4.40
C THR A 488 24.38 2.48 -5.52
N ILE A 489 25.71 2.55 -5.41
CA ILE A 489 26.59 3.02 -6.48
C ILE A 489 26.51 2.11 -7.72
N ILE A 490 26.46 0.79 -7.54
CA ILE A 490 26.26 -0.17 -8.64
C ILE A 490 24.89 0.06 -9.32
N PHE A 491 23.81 0.27 -8.55
CA PHE A 491 22.50 0.61 -9.11
C PHE A 491 22.53 1.92 -9.91
N ILE A 492 23.25 2.97 -9.46
CA ILE A 492 23.43 4.22 -10.22
C ILE A 492 24.06 3.93 -11.59
N GLY A 493 25.06 3.04 -11.63
CA GLY A 493 25.70 2.58 -12.87
C GLY A 493 24.70 1.92 -13.83
N PHE A 494 23.93 0.94 -13.34
CA PHE A 494 22.92 0.25 -14.14
C PHE A 494 21.81 1.17 -14.64
N ILE A 495 21.30 2.09 -13.83
CA ILE A 495 20.21 2.99 -14.22
C ILE A 495 20.65 3.99 -15.30
N LYS A 496 21.91 4.48 -15.23
CA LYS A 496 22.50 5.29 -16.31
C LYS A 496 22.60 4.51 -17.63
N GLN A 497 22.75 3.19 -17.58
CA GLN A 497 22.87 2.32 -18.74
C GLN A 497 21.51 1.97 -19.40
N PHE A 498 20.43 1.93 -18.61
CA PHE A 498 19.08 1.55 -19.04
C PHE A 498 18.08 2.74 -19.08
N LYS A 499 18.56 3.97 -19.30
CA LYS A 499 17.71 5.16 -19.28
C LYS A 499 16.70 5.17 -20.44
N SER A 500 15.44 4.79 -20.15
CA SER A 500 14.32 5.03 -21.07
C SER A 500 14.04 6.53 -21.23
N ASN A 501 13.73 6.93 -22.46
CA ASN A 501 13.53 8.32 -22.89
C ASN A 501 12.06 8.79 -22.75
N ASP A 502 11.35 8.31 -21.74
CA ASP A 502 9.99 8.76 -21.43
C ASP A 502 10.04 10.16 -20.79
N ALA A 503 9.84 11.19 -21.61
CA ALA A 503 9.98 12.60 -21.22
C ALA A 503 8.81 13.13 -20.35
N ASN A 504 7.64 12.49 -20.41
CA ASN A 504 6.39 13.01 -19.85
C ASN A 504 5.93 12.34 -18.54
N SER A 505 6.72 11.40 -17.98
CA SER A 505 6.38 10.69 -16.74
C SER A 505 7.11 11.27 -15.53
N TYR A 506 6.43 11.31 -14.38
CA TYR A 506 7.04 11.64 -13.09
C TYR A 506 8.11 10.60 -12.73
N ARG A 507 9.22 11.07 -12.15
CA ARG A 507 10.32 10.22 -11.65
C ARG A 507 10.71 10.67 -10.25
N VAL A 508 11.02 9.72 -9.36
CA VAL A 508 11.49 10.02 -8.01
C VAL A 508 12.82 10.77 -8.05
N PRO A 509 13.02 11.81 -7.22
CA PRO A 509 14.30 12.49 -7.10
C PRO A 509 15.35 11.57 -6.46
N LEU A 510 16.62 11.71 -6.86
CA LEU A 510 17.75 10.89 -6.37
C LEU A 510 17.57 9.36 -6.51
N VAL A 511 16.85 8.87 -7.52
CA VAL A 511 16.87 7.44 -7.88
C VAL A 511 18.31 7.00 -8.22
N PRO A 512 18.84 5.89 -7.66
CA PRO A 512 18.21 4.89 -6.78
C PRO A 512 18.43 5.12 -5.28
N LEU A 513 19.21 6.14 -4.89
CA LEU A 513 19.58 6.41 -3.50
C LEU A 513 18.35 6.59 -2.61
N LEU A 514 17.35 7.35 -3.07
CA LEU A 514 16.11 7.55 -2.33
C LEU A 514 15.35 6.22 -2.12
N PRO A 515 14.98 5.44 -3.16
CA PRO A 515 14.38 4.11 -2.98
C PRO A 515 15.15 3.15 -2.05
N CYS A 516 16.47 3.10 -2.15
CA CYS A 516 17.32 2.24 -1.33
C CYS A 516 17.30 2.63 0.16
N PHE A 517 17.43 3.94 0.43
CA PHE A 517 17.32 4.51 1.78
C PHE A 517 15.93 4.26 2.38
N THR A 518 14.87 4.50 1.60
CA THR A 518 13.49 4.23 1.99
C THR A 518 13.28 2.76 2.36
N LEU A 519 13.76 1.82 1.54
CA LEU A 519 13.67 0.39 1.83
C LEU A 519 14.36 0.03 3.15
N THR A 520 15.56 0.58 3.40
CA THR A 520 16.31 0.36 4.63
C THR A 520 15.56 0.86 5.87
N ILE A 521 14.95 2.05 5.80
CA ILE A 521 14.16 2.58 6.94
C ILE A 521 12.89 1.77 7.18
N ASN A 522 12.15 1.37 6.14
CA ASN A 522 10.95 0.56 6.33
C ASN A 522 11.29 -0.80 6.97
N LEU A 523 12.42 -1.43 6.61
CA LEU A 523 12.91 -2.64 7.29
C LEU A 523 13.29 -2.38 8.76
N LEU A 524 13.88 -1.22 9.08
CA LEU A 524 14.18 -0.82 10.45
C LEU A 524 12.89 -0.65 11.29
N LEU A 525 11.84 -0.03 10.73
CA LEU A 525 10.53 0.09 11.42
C LEU A 525 9.87 -1.28 11.61
N LEU A 526 9.85 -2.13 10.58
CA LEU A 526 9.33 -3.51 10.67
C LEU A 526 10.00 -4.33 11.78
N SER A 527 11.29 -4.10 12.06
CA SER A 527 12.02 -4.77 13.16
C SER A 527 11.59 -4.36 14.58
N ARG A 528 10.83 -3.27 14.73
CA ARG A 528 10.30 -2.78 16.01
C ARG A 528 8.88 -3.23 16.29
N ILE A 529 8.27 -3.98 15.39
CA ILE A 529 6.95 -4.59 15.58
C ILE A 529 7.06 -5.81 16.52
N SER A 530 6.09 -5.95 17.43
CA SER A 530 6.00 -7.09 18.36
C SER A 530 5.99 -8.46 17.66
N TRP A 531 6.65 -9.45 18.27
CA TRP A 531 6.67 -10.83 17.78
C TRP A 531 5.27 -11.43 17.62
N PHE A 532 4.32 -11.08 18.50
CA PHE A 532 2.93 -11.54 18.38
C PHE A 532 2.27 -11.09 17.08
N SER A 533 2.61 -9.90 16.56
CA SER A 533 2.10 -9.42 15.27
C SER A 533 2.67 -10.23 14.09
N TRP A 534 3.95 -10.61 14.16
CA TRP A 534 4.57 -11.49 13.17
C TRP A 534 3.93 -12.88 13.13
N VAL A 535 3.60 -13.46 14.29
CA VAL A 535 2.87 -14.74 14.37
C VAL A 535 1.48 -14.62 13.72
N ARG A 536 0.71 -13.57 14.06
CA ARG A 536 -0.62 -13.32 13.47
C ARG A 536 -0.56 -13.16 11.95
N TYR A 537 0.38 -12.35 11.47
CA TYR A 537 0.60 -12.14 10.03
C TYR A 537 1.05 -13.43 9.33
N GLY A 538 1.94 -14.22 9.94
CA GLY A 538 2.40 -15.50 9.41
C GLY A 538 1.26 -16.51 9.24
N ILE A 539 0.36 -16.63 10.22
CA ILE A 539 -0.82 -17.50 10.15
C ILE A 539 -1.75 -17.06 9.01
N TRP A 540 -1.99 -15.75 8.88
CA TRP A 540 -2.80 -15.20 7.77
C TRP A 540 -2.18 -15.47 6.40
N MET A 541 -0.87 -15.25 6.26
CA MET A 541 -0.15 -15.50 5.00
C MET A 541 -0.12 -16.99 4.63
N LEU A 542 0.01 -17.89 5.62
CA LEU A 542 -0.09 -19.33 5.41
C LEU A 542 -1.45 -19.71 4.81
N LEU A 543 -2.54 -19.20 5.38
CA LEU A 543 -3.91 -19.45 4.89
C LEU A 543 -4.08 -18.98 3.43
N GLY A 544 -3.58 -17.78 3.10
CA GLY A 544 -3.61 -17.26 1.74
C GLY A 544 -2.81 -18.11 0.75
N LEU A 545 -1.59 -18.50 1.12
CA LEU A 545 -0.75 -19.35 0.27
C LEU A 545 -1.39 -20.72 0.02
N LEU A 546 -2.04 -21.33 1.03
CA LEU A 546 -2.81 -22.55 0.84
C LEU A 546 -3.94 -22.37 -0.19
N ILE A 547 -4.70 -21.27 -0.13
CA ILE A 547 -5.75 -20.96 -1.12
C ILE A 547 -5.14 -20.77 -2.52
N TYR A 548 -4.01 -20.07 -2.63
CA TYR A 548 -3.33 -19.83 -3.91
C TYR A 548 -2.82 -21.13 -4.56
N PHE A 549 -2.16 -22.01 -3.80
CA PHE A 549 -1.68 -23.27 -4.33
C PHE A 549 -2.81 -24.27 -4.63
N LEU A 550 -3.81 -24.39 -3.75
CA LEU A 550 -4.91 -25.37 -3.94
C LEU A 550 -5.89 -24.95 -5.04
N TYR A 551 -6.15 -23.65 -5.23
CA TYR A 551 -7.15 -23.15 -6.17
C TYR A 551 -6.58 -22.15 -7.17
N GLY A 552 -5.93 -21.09 -6.68
CA GLY A 552 -5.54 -19.93 -7.49
C GLY A 552 -4.71 -20.28 -8.71
N ILE A 553 -3.62 -21.05 -8.53
CA ILE A 553 -2.69 -21.37 -9.62
C ILE A 553 -3.34 -22.20 -10.75
N LYS A 554 -4.27 -23.10 -10.40
CA LYS A 554 -5.02 -23.90 -11.38
C LYS A 554 -6.04 -23.06 -12.14
N ASN A 555 -6.76 -22.18 -11.45
CA ASN A 555 -7.80 -21.36 -12.07
C ASN A 555 -7.21 -20.22 -12.92
N THR A 556 -6.18 -19.54 -12.44
CA THR A 556 -5.47 -18.49 -13.20
C THR A 556 -4.70 -19.08 -14.38
N TYR A 557 -4.23 -20.34 -14.33
CA TYR A 557 -3.74 -21.05 -15.51
C TYR A 557 -4.85 -21.27 -16.56
N ARG A 558 -5.98 -21.88 -16.16
CA ARG A 558 -7.15 -22.14 -17.04
C ARG A 558 -7.66 -20.86 -17.74
N ILE A 559 -7.78 -19.76 -17.01
CA ILE A 559 -8.23 -18.46 -17.56
C ILE A 559 -7.28 -17.96 -18.65
N SER A 560 -5.97 -18.23 -18.52
CA SER A 560 -5.00 -17.85 -19.55
C SER A 560 -5.10 -18.72 -20.81
N GLU A 561 -5.28 -20.03 -20.67
CA GLU A 561 -5.52 -20.92 -21.82
C GLU A 561 -6.82 -20.56 -22.55
N GLU A 562 -7.89 -20.26 -21.82
CA GLU A 562 -9.15 -19.77 -22.38
C GLU A 562 -8.92 -18.47 -23.17
N ASN A 563 -8.24 -17.48 -22.60
CA ASN A 563 -7.93 -16.22 -23.30
C ASN A 563 -7.03 -16.41 -24.53
N GLU A 564 -5.98 -17.23 -24.46
CA GLU A 564 -5.10 -17.52 -25.59
C GLU A 564 -5.86 -18.24 -26.73
N SER A 565 -6.77 -19.16 -26.39
CA SER A 565 -7.61 -19.84 -27.38
C SER A 565 -8.55 -18.88 -28.12
N VAL A 566 -9.16 -17.91 -27.41
CA VAL A 566 -10.05 -16.88 -27.98
C VAL A 566 -9.28 -15.88 -28.84
N ILE A 567 -8.06 -15.50 -28.45
CA ILE A 567 -7.19 -14.65 -29.27
C ILE A 567 -6.79 -15.38 -30.56
N SER A 568 -6.49 -16.68 -30.46
CA SER A 568 -6.17 -17.52 -31.62
C SER A 568 -7.36 -17.64 -32.58
N SER A 569 -8.57 -17.94 -32.09
CA SER A 569 -9.77 -18.02 -32.92
C SER A 569 -10.09 -16.69 -33.61
N ASN A 570 -9.98 -15.57 -32.90
CA ASN A 570 -10.26 -14.26 -33.48
C ASN A 570 -9.24 -13.86 -34.54
N CYS A 571 -7.95 -14.15 -34.33
CA CYS A 571 -6.93 -13.91 -35.35
C CYS A 571 -7.12 -14.82 -36.58
N LEU A 572 -7.63 -16.05 -36.40
CA LEU A 572 -8.00 -16.94 -37.50
C LEU A 572 -9.20 -16.39 -38.29
N SER A 573 -10.25 -15.89 -37.62
CA SER A 573 -11.38 -15.27 -38.29
C SER A 573 -11.01 -13.98 -39.03
N ASP A 574 -10.13 -13.14 -38.46
CA ASP A 574 -9.60 -11.93 -39.12
C ASP A 574 -8.93 -12.30 -40.47
N ILE A 575 -8.05 -13.30 -40.45
CA ILE A 575 -7.33 -13.80 -41.64
C ILE A 575 -8.29 -14.45 -42.65
N GLU A 576 -9.34 -15.12 -42.19
CA GLU A 576 -10.34 -15.74 -43.07
C GLU A 576 -11.27 -14.70 -43.71
N TYR A 577 -11.52 -13.58 -43.02
CA TYR A 577 -12.23 -12.42 -43.56
C TYR A 577 -11.39 -11.68 -44.60
N GLU A 578 -10.10 -11.42 -44.35
CA GLU A 578 -9.17 -10.88 -45.36
C GLU A 578 -9.07 -11.80 -46.60
N LYS A 579 -9.06 -13.13 -46.41
CA LYS A 579 -9.07 -14.10 -47.52
C LYS A 579 -10.38 -14.17 -48.31
N LYS A 580 -11.51 -13.78 -47.71
CA LYS A 580 -12.79 -13.64 -48.44
C LYS A 580 -12.85 -12.31 -49.19
N SER A 581 -12.43 -11.21 -48.56
CA SER A 581 -12.33 -9.88 -49.18
C SER A 581 -11.37 -9.86 -50.38
N SER A 582 -10.19 -10.47 -50.25
CA SER A 582 -9.24 -10.60 -51.37
C SER A 582 -9.71 -11.54 -52.49
N LYS A 583 -10.68 -12.43 -52.23
CA LYS A 583 -11.33 -13.26 -53.26
C LYS A 583 -12.57 -12.64 -53.90
N SER A 584 -13.30 -11.75 -53.21
CA SER A 584 -14.36 -10.96 -53.85
C SER A 584 -13.76 -9.90 -54.76
N ASN A 585 -12.62 -9.31 -54.37
CA ASN A 585 -11.96 -8.24 -55.12
C ASN A 585 -11.12 -8.76 -56.31
N SER A 586 -11.15 -10.07 -56.59
CA SER A 586 -10.51 -10.68 -57.78
C SER A 586 -11.51 -11.14 -58.84
N SER A 587 -12.77 -10.67 -58.79
CA SER A 587 -13.82 -11.07 -59.75
C SER A 587 -14.76 -9.95 -60.21
N THR A 588 -14.46 -8.68 -59.90
CA THR A 588 -15.16 -7.51 -60.44
C THR A 588 -14.17 -6.36 -60.66
N ASP A 589 -13.71 -6.20 -61.90
CA ASP A 589 -13.26 -4.89 -62.39
C ASP A 589 -14.50 -4.00 -62.51
N GLU A 590 -14.74 -3.11 -61.54
CA GLU A 590 -15.52 -1.90 -61.76
C GLU A 590 -15.23 -0.84 -60.68
N SER A 591 -15.12 0.41 -61.13
CA SER A 591 -14.76 1.58 -60.34
C SER A 591 -15.91 2.13 -59.50
N ILE A 592 -15.70 2.39 -58.21
CA ILE A 592 -16.54 3.31 -57.40
C ILE A 592 -15.66 4.15 -56.44
N GLU A 593 -16.15 5.35 -56.15
CA GLU A 593 -15.49 6.50 -55.52
C GLU A 593 -15.24 6.42 -53.99
N PHE A 594 -14.41 7.36 -53.52
CA PHE A 594 -14.32 7.80 -52.12
C PHE A 594 -15.68 8.30 -51.60
N VAL A 595 -16.12 7.78 -50.44
CA VAL A 595 -17.15 8.42 -49.61
C VAL A 595 -16.79 8.27 -48.12
N ASP A 596 -16.58 9.40 -47.45
CA ASP A 596 -16.48 9.48 -45.98
C ASP A 596 -17.83 9.18 -45.31
N PRO A 597 -17.82 8.67 -44.06
CA PRO A 597 -18.86 9.06 -43.11
C PRO A 597 -18.29 9.55 -41.77
N ILE A 598 -18.61 10.80 -41.44
CA ILE A 598 -18.57 11.36 -40.08
C ILE A 598 -20.01 11.34 -39.53
N ARG A 599 -20.15 11.21 -38.20
CA ARG A 599 -21.40 11.18 -37.38
C ARG A 599 -22.08 9.80 -37.36
N PHE A 600 -22.58 9.30 -36.22
CA PHE A 600 -22.79 9.90 -34.89
C PHE A 600 -21.99 9.19 -33.78
#